data_AF-A0A2T7NW30-F1
#
_entry.id   AF-A0A2T7NW30-F1
#
_cell.length_a   1.000
_cell.length_b   1.000
_cell.length_c   1.000
_cell.angle_alpha   90.00
_cell.angle_beta   90.00
_cell.angle_gamma   90.00
#
_symmetry.space_group_name_H-M   'P 1'
#
loop_
_entity.id
_entity.type
_entity.pdbx_description
1 polymer ?
#
loop_
_entity_poly.entity_id
_entity_poly.type
_entity_poly.pdbx_seq_one_letter_code
_entity_poly.pdbx_strand_id
1 'polypeptide(L)'
;MTTTTPDVLHMLSLFETARARASQKGFCPPLPPEFPPGASFLPCDWGLRRVPCAARLRAILVCRDASADIALQRVTAVTPPAHVNFNDSCLERAVRARCYGDGLPVPRLLHYVSLSREEFPYHALLSALSALRFFKPCLLLVHGDRLPFGPAWEVLLQLVPQVVHVAREQPAAIFGHQIDMVHHRADVVRLEAMMKYGGLYLDMDQLVLSSLDDLRQSDVTLGVEFNGSRICNAMFLAKPQAAFLLRWYDAYKTFNDSWWMQHSGEIPYQMALSSPGEVKLVHTFFSPNFKNMTSLYEGTYDWRSNHGVHLYYRFNTKYFERAHIEKVNNSLGEIARHILFGSSRRCLT
;
A
#
# COMPACT_ATOMS: atom_id res chain seq x y z
N MET A 1 25.08 7.31 -17.78
CA MET A 1 26.01 6.63 -16.87
C MET A 1 25.85 7.27 -15.51
N THR A 2 25.02 6.68 -14.65
CA THR A 2 24.81 7.19 -13.29
C THR A 2 25.88 6.59 -12.40
N THR A 3 26.85 7.41 -12.01
CA THR A 3 27.87 7.09 -11.01
C THR A 3 27.17 6.88 -9.67
N THR A 4 27.00 5.62 -9.26
CA THR A 4 26.71 5.30 -7.86
C THR A 4 27.90 5.76 -7.03
N THR A 5 27.68 6.68 -6.09
CA THR A 5 28.73 7.19 -5.20
C THR A 5 29.26 6.03 -4.32
N PRO A 6 30.56 5.99 -4.01
CA PRO A 6 31.19 4.93 -3.20
C PRO A 6 30.47 4.66 -1.87
N ASP A 7 29.86 5.70 -1.28
CA ASP A 7 29.12 5.61 -0.01
C ASP A 7 27.86 4.74 -0.10
N VAL A 8 27.18 4.72 -1.25
CA VAL A 8 25.95 3.93 -1.44
C VAL A 8 26.25 2.43 -1.50
N LEU A 9 27.28 2.05 -2.26
CA LEU A 9 27.72 0.65 -2.38
C LEU A 9 28.25 0.12 -1.04
N HIS A 10 28.96 0.95 -0.29
CA HIS A 10 29.45 0.60 1.04
C HIS A 10 28.30 0.40 2.03
N MET A 11 27.30 1.29 2.03
CA MET A 11 26.11 1.17 2.89
C MET A 11 25.27 -0.07 2.57
N LEU A 12 25.11 -0.42 1.29
CA LEU A 12 24.41 -1.63 0.87
C LEU A 12 25.15 -2.90 1.30
N SER A 13 26.47 -2.94 1.11
CA SER A 13 27.31 -4.06 1.55
C SER A 13 27.25 -4.27 3.07
N LEU A 14 27.30 -3.18 3.85
CA LEU A 14 27.13 -3.25 5.30
C LEU A 14 25.75 -3.75 5.71
N PHE A 15 24.69 -3.30 5.03
CA PHE A 15 23.33 -3.76 5.29
C PHE A 15 23.17 -5.26 4.97
N GLU A 16 23.66 -5.71 3.82
CA GLU A 16 23.62 -7.13 3.43
C GLU A 16 24.43 -8.01 4.39
N THR A 17 25.60 -7.54 4.80
CA THR A 17 26.45 -8.25 5.78
C THR A 17 25.77 -8.33 7.15
N ALA A 18 25.19 -7.24 7.63
CA ALA A 18 24.43 -7.20 8.87
C ALA A 18 23.21 -8.13 8.81
N ARG A 19 22.53 -8.17 7.66
CA ARG A 19 21.37 -9.01 7.42
C ARG A 19 21.71 -10.50 7.37
N ALA A 20 22.79 -10.86 6.67
CA ALA A 20 23.29 -12.23 6.64
C ALA A 20 23.65 -12.73 8.04
N ARG A 21 24.36 -11.92 8.84
CA ARG A 21 24.72 -12.26 10.23
C ARG A 21 23.51 -12.40 11.15
N ALA A 22 22.52 -11.53 10.98
CA ALA A 22 21.29 -11.57 11.77
C ALA A 22 20.43 -12.81 11.43
N SER A 23 20.34 -13.13 10.14
CA SER A 23 19.65 -14.33 9.64
C SER A 23 20.29 -15.62 10.18
N GLN A 24 21.64 -15.69 10.20
CA GLN A 24 22.37 -16.80 10.83
C GLN A 24 22.06 -16.97 12.33
N LYS A 25 21.64 -15.90 13.01
CA LYS A 25 21.19 -15.93 14.42
C LYS A 25 19.67 -16.14 14.57
N GLY A 26 18.97 -16.52 13.50
CA GLY A 26 17.53 -16.74 13.49
C GLY A 26 16.70 -15.46 13.66
N PHE A 27 17.25 -14.28 13.35
CA PHE A 27 16.53 -13.00 13.43
C PHE A 27 16.34 -12.39 12.04
N CYS A 28 15.12 -11.97 11.74
CA CYS A 28 14.79 -11.24 10.52
C CYS A 28 15.00 -9.75 10.74
N PRO A 29 16.08 -9.16 10.21
CA PRO A 29 16.22 -7.72 10.22
C PRO A 29 15.14 -7.10 9.34
N PRO A 30 14.57 -5.96 9.76
CA PRO A 30 13.62 -5.24 8.94
C PRO A 30 14.29 -4.74 7.66
N LEU A 31 13.46 -4.45 6.66
CA LEU A 31 13.87 -3.61 5.54
C LEU A 31 14.33 -2.22 6.05
N PRO A 32 15.37 -1.62 5.46
CA PRO A 32 15.85 -0.32 5.86
C PRO A 32 14.80 0.75 5.54
N PRO A 33 14.79 1.88 6.27
CA PRO A 33 13.83 2.96 6.04
C PRO A 33 14.11 3.71 4.72
N GLU A 34 15.34 3.64 4.22
CA GLU A 34 15.76 4.24 2.97
C GLU A 34 16.45 3.22 2.08
N PHE A 35 16.18 3.36 0.79
CA PHE A 35 16.78 2.54 -0.25
C PHE A 35 17.45 3.44 -1.27
N PRO A 36 18.76 3.31 -1.45
CA PRO A 36 19.44 3.97 -2.54
C PRO A 36 18.83 3.56 -3.89
N PRO A 37 18.86 4.44 -4.91
CA PRO A 37 18.46 4.08 -6.26
C PRO A 37 19.17 2.81 -6.72
N GLY A 38 18.41 1.83 -7.21
CA GLY A 38 18.95 0.54 -7.65
C GLY A 38 19.20 -0.49 -6.55
N ALA A 39 18.99 -0.18 -5.27
CA ALA A 39 19.15 -1.14 -4.18
C ALA A 39 18.11 -2.26 -4.23
N SER A 40 18.53 -3.49 -3.93
CA SER A 40 17.63 -4.65 -3.86
C SER A 40 16.94 -4.76 -2.51
N PHE A 41 15.64 -5.09 -2.48
CA PHE A 41 14.94 -5.46 -1.23
C PHE A 41 15.24 -6.91 -0.85
N LEU A 42 15.24 -7.79 -1.85
CA LEU A 42 15.36 -9.24 -1.70
C LEU A 42 16.35 -9.77 -2.73
N PRO A 43 17.18 -10.76 -2.40
CA PRO A 43 18.12 -11.32 -3.36
C PRO A 43 17.39 -11.97 -4.54
N CYS A 44 18.08 -12.12 -5.66
CA CYS A 44 17.52 -12.66 -6.90
C CYS A 44 16.96 -14.09 -6.79
N ASP A 45 17.43 -14.86 -5.81
CA ASP A 45 17.00 -16.22 -5.53
C ASP A 45 15.94 -16.31 -4.42
N TRP A 46 15.33 -15.18 -4.04
CA TRP A 46 14.32 -15.17 -2.99
C TRP A 46 13.07 -16.00 -3.34
N GLY A 47 12.33 -16.37 -2.30
CA GLY A 47 10.99 -16.94 -2.43
C GLY A 47 10.28 -17.01 -1.08
N LEU A 48 8.94 -17.11 -1.11
CA LEU A 48 8.10 -17.13 0.10
C LEU A 48 8.52 -18.21 1.12
N ARG A 49 9.03 -19.37 0.66
CA ARG A 49 9.45 -20.48 1.52
C ARG A 49 10.81 -20.29 2.20
N ARG A 50 11.57 -19.25 1.83
CA ARG A 50 12.92 -18.99 2.34
C ARG A 50 12.93 -18.06 3.55
N VAL A 51 11.80 -17.90 4.25
CA VAL A 51 11.67 -16.93 5.35
C VAL A 51 11.46 -17.61 6.73
N PRO A 52 12.36 -18.50 7.20
CA PRO A 52 12.26 -19.08 8.53
C PRO A 52 13.15 -18.32 9.53
N CYS A 53 12.83 -17.07 9.82
CA CYS A 53 13.41 -16.44 11.02
C CYS A 53 12.66 -16.92 12.26
N ALA A 54 13.36 -17.09 13.38
CA ALA A 54 12.75 -17.38 14.67
C ALA A 54 12.17 -16.12 15.34
N ALA A 55 12.76 -14.96 15.06
CA ALA A 55 12.36 -13.67 15.65
C ALA A 55 12.38 -12.52 14.64
N ARG A 56 11.58 -11.48 14.90
CA ARG A 56 11.44 -10.27 14.09
C ARG A 56 11.22 -9.03 14.95
N LEU A 57 11.28 -7.84 14.36
CA LEU A 57 10.78 -6.63 15.00
C LEU A 57 9.29 -6.42 14.69
N ARG A 58 8.59 -5.82 15.64
CA ARG A 58 7.18 -5.43 15.53
C ARG A 58 7.00 -4.06 16.16
N ALA A 59 6.29 -3.17 15.48
CA ALA A 59 5.85 -1.91 16.06
C ALA A 59 4.89 -2.15 17.22
N ILE A 60 5.06 -1.37 18.28
CA ILE A 60 4.15 -1.29 19.42
C ILE A 60 3.78 0.17 19.65
N LEU A 61 2.52 0.42 20.00
CA LEU A 61 2.09 1.74 20.40
C LEU A 61 2.42 1.93 21.87
N VAL A 62 3.20 2.97 22.18
CA VAL A 62 3.56 3.34 23.55
C VAL A 62 2.71 4.54 23.93
N CYS A 63 1.68 4.29 24.72
CA CYS A 63 0.68 5.29 25.10
C CYS A 63 0.96 5.79 26.52
N ARG A 64 1.07 7.10 26.69
CA ARG A 64 1.07 7.78 27.98
C ARG A 64 -0.09 8.77 28.01
N ASP A 65 -0.33 9.40 29.16
CA ASP A 65 -1.50 10.25 29.39
C ASP A 65 -1.74 11.27 28.26
N ALA A 66 -0.72 12.08 27.94
CA ALA A 66 -0.81 13.13 26.92
C ALA A 66 0.04 12.89 25.67
N SER A 67 0.74 11.76 25.57
CA SER A 67 1.64 11.46 24.45
C SER A 67 1.50 10.02 23.97
N ALA A 68 1.82 9.80 22.70
CA ALA A 68 1.94 8.46 22.16
C ALA A 68 3.14 8.40 21.22
N ASP A 69 3.74 7.22 21.15
CA ASP A 69 4.91 6.94 20.34
C ASP A 69 4.82 5.55 19.70
N ILE A 70 5.67 5.29 18.71
CA ILE A 70 5.84 4.00 18.06
C ILE A 70 7.23 3.49 18.43
N ALA A 71 7.28 2.39 19.17
CA ALA A 71 8.53 1.70 19.48
C ALA A 71 8.62 0.37 18.73
N LEU A 72 9.84 -0.17 18.59
CA LEU A 72 10.06 -1.50 18.01
C LEU A 72 10.38 -2.50 19.11
N GLN A 73 9.64 -3.62 19.12
CA GLN A 73 9.83 -4.72 20.03
C GLN A 73 10.30 -5.97 19.28
N ARG A 74 11.29 -6.68 19.82
CA ARG A 74 11.67 -8.01 19.34
C ARG A 74 10.61 -9.03 19.79
N VAL A 75 10.07 -9.76 18.83
CA VAL A 75 9.03 -10.79 19.04
C VAL A 75 9.37 -12.08 18.28
N THR A 76 8.67 -13.17 18.56
CA THR A 76 8.79 -14.39 17.74
C THR A 76 8.21 -14.14 16.35
N ALA A 77 8.66 -14.86 15.33
CA ALA A 77 8.22 -14.64 13.95
C ALA A 77 6.70 -14.79 13.77
N VAL A 78 6.07 -15.71 14.50
CA VAL A 78 4.63 -16.01 14.45
C VAL A 78 3.77 -15.06 15.29
N THR A 79 4.38 -14.15 16.06
CA THR A 79 3.60 -13.18 16.85
C THR A 79 2.79 -12.29 15.89
N PRO A 80 1.48 -12.05 16.10
CA PRO A 80 0.69 -11.13 15.28
C PRO A 80 1.23 -9.68 15.29
N PRO A 81 0.87 -8.83 14.31
CA PRO A 81 1.17 -7.39 14.37
C PRO A 81 0.49 -6.73 15.58
N ALA A 82 0.82 -5.47 15.85
CA ALA A 82 0.03 -4.69 16.79
C ALA A 82 -1.44 -4.67 16.34
N HIS A 83 -2.35 -4.77 17.29
CA HIS A 83 -3.78 -4.82 17.05
C HIS A 83 -4.46 -3.76 17.91
N VAL A 84 -5.25 -2.90 17.26
CA VAL A 84 -5.98 -1.80 17.91
C VAL A 84 -7.34 -1.62 17.27
N ASN A 85 -8.27 -0.99 17.99
CA ASN A 85 -9.56 -0.63 17.42
C ASN A 85 -9.44 0.60 16.51
N PHE A 86 -10.34 0.74 15.52
CA PHE A 86 -10.37 1.91 14.63
C PHE A 86 -10.46 3.26 15.37
N ASN A 87 -11.11 3.27 16.54
CA ASN A 87 -11.28 4.45 17.41
C ASN A 87 -10.27 4.51 18.57
N ASP A 88 -9.14 3.81 18.44
CA ASP A 88 -8.08 3.87 19.43
C ASP A 88 -7.38 5.24 19.44
N SER A 89 -7.58 6.01 20.50
CA SER A 89 -6.99 7.35 20.64
C SER A 89 -5.46 7.34 20.70
N CYS A 90 -4.84 6.22 21.10
CA CYS A 90 -3.39 6.12 21.11
C CYS A 90 -2.84 5.95 19.71
N LEU A 91 -3.49 5.17 18.83
CA LEU A 91 -3.12 5.11 17.42
C LEU A 91 -3.16 6.50 16.78
N GLU A 92 -4.23 7.26 17.01
CA GLU A 92 -4.36 8.63 16.50
C GLU A 92 -3.21 9.54 16.96
N ARG A 93 -2.88 9.51 18.26
CA ARG A 93 -1.76 10.29 18.80
C ARG A 93 -0.40 9.85 18.24
N ALA A 94 -0.18 8.54 18.10
CA ALA A 94 1.07 7.98 17.59
C ALA A 94 1.28 8.33 16.11
N VAL A 95 0.22 8.21 15.30
CA VAL A 95 0.18 8.62 13.90
C VAL A 95 0.50 10.11 13.79
N ARG A 96 -0.14 10.97 14.60
CA ARG A 96 0.15 12.41 14.63
C ARG A 96 1.61 12.71 14.96
N ALA A 97 2.18 12.01 15.95
CA ALA A 97 3.54 12.24 16.41
C ALA A 97 4.62 11.79 15.41
N ARG A 98 4.36 10.76 14.59
CA ARG A 98 5.39 10.10 13.78
C ARG A 98 5.20 10.18 12.27
N CYS A 99 4.02 10.53 11.78
CA CYS A 99 3.70 10.43 10.35
C CYS A 99 3.52 11.77 9.63
N TYR A 100 3.48 12.90 10.36
CA TYR A 100 3.26 14.26 9.83
C TYR A 100 4.53 15.14 9.85
N GLY A 101 5.72 14.53 10.04
CA GLY A 101 6.94 15.25 10.39
C GLY A 101 7.63 16.04 9.27
N ASP A 102 7.13 16.01 8.03
CA ASP A 102 7.78 16.65 6.87
C ASP A 102 7.04 17.89 6.33
N GLY A 103 6.02 18.38 7.05
CA GLY A 103 5.31 19.62 6.73
C GLY A 103 4.37 19.55 5.51
N LEU A 104 4.21 18.38 4.89
CA LEU A 104 3.28 18.18 3.78
C LEU A 104 1.85 17.86 4.29
N PRO A 105 0.79 18.33 3.59
CA PRO A 105 -0.60 18.06 3.97
C PRO A 105 -0.94 16.57 4.13
N VAL A 106 -0.48 15.74 3.20
CA VAL A 106 -0.72 14.28 3.23
C VAL A 106 0.36 13.61 4.06
N PRO A 107 0.07 12.88 5.16
CA PRO A 107 1.07 12.17 5.95
C PRO A 107 1.66 10.94 5.23
N ARG A 108 2.82 10.44 5.69
CA ARG A 108 3.40 9.17 5.20
C ARG A 108 2.72 7.95 5.83
N LEU A 109 1.41 7.81 5.68
CA LEU A 109 0.64 6.70 6.23
C LEU A 109 0.09 5.84 5.11
N LEU A 110 0.22 4.52 5.19
CA LEU A 110 -0.31 3.60 4.20
C LEU A 110 -1.51 2.83 4.75
N HIS A 111 -2.58 2.74 3.97
CA HIS A 111 -3.80 2.03 4.32
C HIS A 111 -4.13 0.93 3.32
N TYR A 112 -4.47 -0.24 3.85
CA TYR A 112 -5.17 -1.30 3.14
C TYR A 112 -6.50 -1.60 3.85
N VAL A 113 -7.47 -2.08 3.09
CA VAL A 113 -8.70 -2.69 3.62
C VAL A 113 -8.68 -4.18 3.32
N SER A 114 -8.92 -4.98 4.36
CA SER A 114 -8.99 -6.44 4.30
C SER A 114 -10.22 -6.90 5.07
N LEU A 115 -11.35 -7.04 4.37
CA LEU A 115 -12.59 -7.50 4.97
C LEU A 115 -12.79 -8.99 4.71
N SER A 116 -13.39 -9.67 5.67
CA SER A 116 -13.56 -11.13 5.68
C SER A 116 -12.23 -11.88 5.86
N ARG A 117 -12.33 -13.19 6.15
CA ARG A 117 -11.15 -14.04 6.31
C ARG A 117 -10.66 -14.47 4.94
N GLU A 118 -9.69 -13.76 4.39
CA GLU A 118 -9.02 -14.12 3.14
C GLU A 118 -7.52 -14.32 3.35
N GLU A 119 -6.93 -15.21 2.55
CA GLU A 119 -5.48 -15.38 2.50
C GLU A 119 -4.87 -14.12 1.88
N PHE A 120 -3.83 -13.56 2.50
CA PHE A 120 -3.12 -12.41 1.98
C PHE A 120 -2.31 -12.84 0.75
N PRO A 121 -2.66 -12.36 -0.46
CA PRO A 121 -2.10 -12.91 -1.68
C PRO A 121 -0.71 -12.32 -1.99
N TYR A 122 0.05 -13.00 -2.85
CA TYR A 122 1.39 -12.55 -3.24
C TYR A 122 1.41 -11.14 -3.86
N HIS A 123 0.39 -10.77 -4.64
CA HIS A 123 0.30 -9.43 -5.21
C HIS A 123 0.09 -8.34 -4.16
N ALA A 124 -0.54 -8.66 -3.02
CA ALA A 124 -0.66 -7.74 -1.88
C ALA A 124 0.69 -7.53 -1.19
N LEU A 125 1.52 -8.58 -1.09
CA LEU A 125 2.91 -8.42 -0.64
C LEU A 125 3.69 -7.52 -1.61
N LEU A 126 3.57 -7.75 -2.93
CA LEU A 126 4.23 -6.91 -3.93
C LEU A 126 3.76 -5.45 -3.85
N SER A 127 2.46 -5.22 -3.65
CA SER A 127 1.86 -3.90 -3.41
C SER A 127 2.50 -3.22 -2.20
N ALA A 128 2.54 -3.89 -1.04
CA ALA A 128 3.11 -3.33 0.18
C ALA A 128 4.60 -3.01 0.04
N LEU A 129 5.38 -3.91 -0.59
CA LEU A 129 6.80 -3.68 -0.87
C LEU A 129 7.00 -2.50 -1.84
N SER A 130 6.14 -2.34 -2.84
CA SER A 130 6.19 -1.20 -3.76
C SER A 130 5.97 0.13 -3.03
N ALA A 131 4.98 0.19 -2.13
CA ALA A 131 4.71 1.37 -1.32
C ALA A 131 5.85 1.65 -0.32
N LEU A 132 6.44 0.63 0.29
CA LEU A 132 7.62 0.80 1.14
C LEU A 132 8.81 1.41 0.39
N ARG A 133 8.99 1.01 -0.86
CA ARG A 133 10.08 1.52 -1.70
C ARG A 133 9.92 2.98 -2.06
N PHE A 134 8.72 3.35 -2.51
CA PHE A 134 8.52 4.63 -3.18
C PHE A 134 7.75 5.65 -2.35
N PHE A 135 6.89 5.21 -1.43
CA PHE A 135 6.13 6.10 -0.54
C PHE A 135 6.74 6.20 0.86
N LYS A 136 7.46 5.16 1.31
CA LYS A 136 8.16 5.10 2.60
C LYS A 136 7.25 5.41 3.81
N PRO A 137 6.16 4.64 4.01
CA PRO A 137 5.21 4.91 5.07
C PRO A 137 5.82 4.74 6.48
N CYS A 138 5.46 5.62 7.42
CA CYS A 138 5.76 5.50 8.85
C CYS A 138 5.13 4.23 9.46
N LEU A 139 3.90 3.91 9.04
CA LEU A 139 3.05 2.81 9.48
C LEU A 139 2.26 2.31 8.29
N LEU A 140 2.03 1.00 8.27
CA LEU A 140 1.12 0.33 7.34
C LEU A 140 -0.07 -0.17 8.16
N LEU A 141 -1.23 0.46 7.96
CA LEU A 141 -2.47 0.13 8.64
C LEU A 141 -3.30 -0.81 7.76
N VAL A 142 -3.60 -1.99 8.27
CA VAL A 142 -4.55 -2.93 7.63
C VAL A 142 -5.86 -2.87 8.40
N HIS A 143 -6.87 -2.24 7.79
CA HIS A 143 -8.21 -2.12 8.37
C HIS A 143 -9.03 -3.36 8.03
N GLY A 144 -9.55 -4.05 9.03
CA GLY A 144 -10.27 -5.30 8.81
C GLY A 144 -10.99 -5.84 10.03
N ASP A 145 -11.97 -6.71 9.79
CA ASP A 145 -12.69 -7.44 10.83
C ASP A 145 -11.87 -8.64 11.32
N ARG A 146 -10.91 -9.11 10.52
CA ARG A 146 -10.04 -10.24 10.82
C ARG A 146 -8.62 -9.99 10.35
N LEU A 147 -7.67 -10.59 11.06
CA LEU A 147 -6.28 -10.62 10.63
C LEU A 147 -6.13 -11.42 9.32
N PRO A 148 -5.42 -10.87 8.31
CA PRO A 148 -4.98 -11.66 7.17
C PRO A 148 -4.08 -12.83 7.62
N PHE A 149 -3.94 -13.83 6.75
CA PHE A 149 -3.10 -15.00 7.00
C PHE A 149 -2.42 -15.47 5.72
N GLY A 150 -1.54 -16.47 5.84
CA GLY A 150 -0.88 -17.11 4.70
C GLY A 150 0.58 -16.70 4.51
N PRO A 151 1.31 -17.38 3.60
CA PRO A 151 2.76 -17.23 3.50
C PRO A 151 3.20 -15.79 3.17
N ALA A 152 2.48 -15.10 2.28
CA ALA A 152 2.83 -13.72 1.92
C ALA A 152 2.60 -12.74 3.07
N TRP A 153 1.60 -12.98 3.92
CA TRP A 153 1.38 -12.21 5.15
C TRP A 153 2.51 -12.40 6.15
N GLU A 154 2.93 -13.65 6.37
CA GLU A 154 4.04 -13.97 7.27
C GLU A 154 5.34 -13.30 6.81
N VAL A 155 5.62 -13.34 5.51
CA VAL A 155 6.77 -12.63 4.92
C VAL A 155 6.65 -11.13 5.12
N LEU A 156 5.47 -10.54 4.89
CA LEU A 156 5.25 -9.11 5.13
C LEU A 156 5.61 -8.72 6.56
N LEU A 157 5.08 -9.45 7.56
CA LEU A 157 5.33 -9.16 8.97
C LEU A 157 6.80 -9.30 9.36
N GLN A 158 7.53 -10.24 8.73
CA GLN A 158 8.96 -10.43 8.96
C GLN A 158 9.82 -9.31 8.36
N LEU A 159 9.40 -8.75 7.22
CA LEU A 159 10.14 -7.68 6.52
C LEU A 159 9.76 -6.27 7.01
N VAL A 160 8.52 -6.10 7.48
CA VAL A 160 7.89 -4.80 7.70
C VAL A 160 7.40 -4.71 9.15
N PRO A 161 8.22 -4.17 10.06
CA PRO A 161 7.86 -4.14 11.47
C PRO A 161 6.70 -3.18 11.76
N GLN A 162 6.51 -2.15 10.93
CA GLN A 162 5.50 -1.10 11.11
C GLN A 162 4.08 -1.46 10.64
N VAL A 163 3.77 -2.75 10.48
CA VAL A 163 2.39 -3.22 10.21
C VAL A 163 1.56 -3.20 11.49
N VAL A 164 0.40 -2.55 11.42
CA VAL A 164 -0.61 -2.51 12.48
C VAL A 164 -1.94 -2.97 11.90
N HIS A 165 -2.57 -3.93 12.56
CA HIS A 165 -3.95 -4.29 12.27
C HIS A 165 -4.88 -3.36 13.03
N VAL A 166 -5.81 -2.74 12.30
CA VAL A 166 -6.83 -1.84 12.83
C VAL A 166 -8.16 -2.55 12.72
N ALA A 167 -8.69 -3.00 13.85
CA ALA A 167 -9.97 -3.69 13.92
C ALA A 167 -11.10 -2.74 13.47
N ARG A 168 -11.76 -3.15 12.39
CA ARG A 168 -12.90 -2.44 11.80
C ARG A 168 -13.94 -3.46 11.34
N GLU A 169 -15.11 -3.38 11.94
CA GLU A 169 -16.25 -4.19 11.50
C GLU A 169 -16.70 -3.82 10.08
N GLN A 170 -17.27 -4.79 9.37
CA GLN A 170 -17.84 -4.56 8.06
C GLN A 170 -19.14 -3.75 8.18
N PRO A 171 -19.26 -2.56 7.56
CA PRO A 171 -20.49 -1.81 7.59
C PRO A 171 -21.60 -2.57 6.83
N ALA A 172 -22.69 -2.90 7.51
CA ALA A 172 -23.86 -3.51 6.89
C ALA A 172 -24.74 -2.48 6.16
N ALA A 173 -24.62 -1.20 6.52
CA ALA A 173 -25.39 -0.11 5.93
C ALA A 173 -24.60 1.22 5.97
N ILE A 174 -24.96 2.15 5.09
CA ILE A 174 -24.48 3.55 5.09
C ILE A 174 -25.67 4.49 4.84
N PHE A 175 -25.85 5.50 5.70
CA PHE A 175 -26.98 6.44 5.64
C PHE A 175 -28.37 5.79 5.49
N GLY A 176 -28.57 4.62 6.10
CA GLY A 176 -29.83 3.86 6.02
C GLY A 176 -29.96 2.92 4.81
N HIS A 177 -29.02 2.97 3.86
CA HIS A 177 -28.97 2.07 2.71
C HIS A 177 -28.15 0.82 3.05
N GLN A 178 -28.70 -0.37 2.79
CA GLN A 178 -27.98 -1.64 2.99
C GLN A 178 -26.81 -1.76 2.01
N ILE A 179 -25.76 -2.46 2.44
CA ILE A 179 -24.58 -2.75 1.62
C ILE A 179 -24.37 -4.27 1.59
N ASP A 180 -24.71 -4.90 0.47
CA ASP A 180 -24.58 -6.35 0.31
C ASP A 180 -23.21 -6.71 -0.25
N MET A 181 -22.65 -5.89 -1.14
CA MET A 181 -21.34 -6.15 -1.74
C MET A 181 -20.19 -5.77 -0.81
N VAL A 182 -19.32 -6.74 -0.51
CA VAL A 182 -18.10 -6.51 0.31
C VAL A 182 -17.19 -5.41 -0.25
N HIS A 183 -17.23 -5.17 -1.56
CA HIS A 183 -16.46 -4.11 -2.22
C HIS A 183 -16.96 -2.72 -1.86
N HIS A 184 -18.28 -2.51 -1.83
CA HIS A 184 -18.86 -1.26 -1.35
C HIS A 184 -18.64 -1.07 0.15
N ARG A 185 -18.62 -2.16 0.94
CA ARG A 185 -18.23 -2.09 2.36
C ARG A 185 -16.80 -1.59 2.50
N ALA A 186 -15.89 -2.05 1.65
CA ALA A 186 -14.51 -1.58 1.61
C ALA A 186 -14.40 -0.12 1.14
N ASP A 187 -15.29 0.36 0.26
CA ASP A 187 -15.37 1.77 -0.15
C ASP A 187 -15.71 2.69 1.03
N VAL A 188 -16.63 2.26 1.91
CA VAL A 188 -16.95 3.00 3.13
C VAL A 188 -15.77 3.00 4.09
N VAL A 189 -15.18 1.83 4.38
CA VAL A 189 -14.07 1.72 5.34
C VAL A 189 -12.85 2.54 4.89
N ARG A 190 -12.51 2.52 3.59
CA ARG A 190 -11.35 3.29 3.09
C ARG A 190 -11.59 4.79 3.21
N LEU A 191 -12.80 5.28 2.91
CA LEU A 191 -13.11 6.71 3.05
C LEU A 191 -13.05 7.16 4.51
N GLU A 192 -13.58 6.36 5.44
CA GLU A 192 -13.49 6.65 6.88
C GLU A 192 -12.05 6.69 7.37
N ALA A 193 -11.23 5.72 6.95
CA ALA A 193 -9.80 5.70 7.27
C ALA A 193 -9.09 6.95 6.75
N MET A 194 -9.35 7.34 5.49
CA MET A 194 -8.71 8.48 4.85
C MET A 194 -9.20 9.82 5.41
N MET A 195 -10.48 9.94 5.78
CA MET A 195 -10.98 11.12 6.51
C MET A 195 -10.33 11.25 7.88
N LYS A 196 -10.12 10.13 8.57
CA LYS A 196 -9.58 10.11 9.93
C LYS A 196 -8.08 10.37 9.97
N TYR A 197 -7.32 9.67 9.14
CA TYR A 197 -5.87 9.65 9.20
C TYR A 197 -5.18 10.33 8.00
N GLY A 198 -5.85 10.46 6.86
CA GLY A 198 -5.21 10.84 5.59
C GLY A 198 -4.18 9.82 5.14
N GLY A 199 -3.23 10.20 4.29
CA GLY A 199 -2.16 9.33 3.81
C GLY A 199 -2.38 8.83 2.39
N LEU A 200 -1.91 7.62 2.11
CA LEU A 200 -2.08 6.88 0.87
C LEU A 200 -2.97 5.65 1.14
N TYR A 201 -4.06 5.55 0.40
CA TYR A 201 -4.84 4.32 0.31
C TYR A 201 -4.39 3.50 -0.91
N LEU A 202 -4.31 2.18 -0.75
CA LEU A 202 -4.11 1.21 -1.82
C LEU A 202 -5.10 0.05 -1.70
N ASP A 203 -5.73 -0.36 -2.81
CA ASP A 203 -6.24 -1.72 -2.94
C ASP A 203 -5.05 -2.69 -2.97
N MET A 204 -5.27 -3.93 -2.53
CA MET A 204 -4.19 -4.93 -2.40
C MET A 204 -3.52 -5.28 -3.74
N ASP A 205 -4.17 -5.04 -4.87
CA ASP A 205 -3.62 -5.27 -6.22
C ASP A 205 -3.23 -3.97 -6.94
N GLN A 206 -3.02 -2.89 -6.20
CA GLN A 206 -2.44 -1.66 -6.70
C GLN A 206 -0.94 -1.57 -6.36
N LEU A 207 -0.09 -1.27 -7.34
CA LEU A 207 1.35 -1.06 -7.13
C LEU A 207 1.71 0.44 -7.20
N VAL A 208 2.73 0.84 -6.43
CA VAL A 208 3.40 2.16 -6.53
C VAL A 208 4.71 1.97 -7.29
N LEU A 209 4.99 2.85 -8.26
CA LEU A 209 6.11 2.69 -9.20
C LEU A 209 7.15 3.82 -9.12
N SER A 210 6.81 4.93 -8.48
CA SER A 210 7.71 6.07 -8.31
C SER A 210 7.32 6.88 -7.06
N SER A 211 8.19 7.82 -6.66
CA SER A 211 7.92 8.70 -5.52
C SER A 211 6.60 9.45 -5.71
N LEU A 212 5.83 9.59 -4.63
CA LEU A 212 4.56 10.33 -4.62
C LEU A 212 4.66 11.68 -3.88
N ASP A 213 5.88 12.11 -3.55
CA ASP A 213 6.09 13.29 -2.70
C ASP A 213 5.54 14.59 -3.32
N ASP A 214 5.56 14.72 -4.65
CA ASP A 214 4.95 15.84 -5.38
C ASP A 214 3.41 15.82 -5.36
N LEU A 215 2.80 14.67 -5.06
CA LEU A 215 1.34 14.49 -4.95
C LEU A 215 0.82 14.72 -3.52
N ARG A 216 1.71 14.78 -2.54
CA ARG A 216 1.39 15.01 -1.12
C ARG A 216 1.15 16.47 -0.75
N GLN A 217 1.40 17.39 -1.69
CA GLN A 217 1.17 18.84 -1.53
C GLN A 217 -0.30 19.24 -1.70
N SER A 218 -1.11 18.39 -2.33
CA SER A 218 -2.54 18.63 -2.56
C SER A 218 -3.38 18.02 -1.44
N ASP A 219 -4.51 18.65 -1.13
CA ASP A 219 -5.44 18.17 -0.10
C ASP A 219 -5.97 16.76 -0.42
N VAL A 220 -6.29 16.51 -1.69
CA VAL A 220 -6.63 15.18 -2.22
C VAL A 220 -5.98 15.01 -3.59
N THR A 221 -5.42 13.84 -3.86
CA THR A 221 -4.98 13.44 -5.21
C THR A 221 -5.71 12.16 -5.62
N LEU A 222 -6.43 12.21 -6.74
CA LEU A 222 -7.19 11.08 -7.30
C LEU A 222 -6.66 10.68 -8.67
N GLY A 223 -6.63 9.38 -8.95
CA GLY A 223 -6.31 8.85 -10.27
C GLY A 223 -7.54 8.74 -11.17
N VAL A 224 -7.46 9.30 -12.38
CA VAL A 224 -8.48 9.13 -13.43
C VAL A 224 -8.27 7.79 -14.12
N GLU A 225 -9.27 6.91 -14.10
CA GLU A 225 -9.22 5.63 -14.81
C GLU A 225 -9.73 5.77 -16.26
N PHE A 226 -10.83 6.52 -16.43
CA PHE A 226 -11.42 6.83 -17.73
C PHE A 226 -11.74 8.33 -17.82
N ASN A 227 -11.04 9.01 -18.73
CA ASN A 227 -11.23 10.45 -18.91
C ASN A 227 -12.66 10.76 -19.39
N GLY A 228 -13.26 11.81 -18.83
CA GLY A 228 -14.65 12.18 -19.05
C GLY A 228 -15.68 11.26 -18.37
N SER A 229 -15.25 10.28 -17.56
CA SER A 229 -16.15 9.29 -16.96
C SER A 229 -15.95 9.11 -15.46
N ARG A 230 -14.79 8.61 -15.00
CA ARG A 230 -14.60 8.18 -13.60
C ARG A 230 -13.15 8.17 -13.14
N ILE A 231 -12.97 8.40 -11.84
CA ILE A 231 -11.76 8.02 -11.11
C ILE A 231 -11.80 6.53 -10.75
N CYS A 232 -10.66 6.00 -10.28
CA CYS A 232 -10.63 4.75 -9.55
C CYS A 232 -10.13 5.02 -8.12
N ASN A 233 -10.80 4.43 -7.13
CA ASN A 233 -10.49 4.62 -5.71
C ASN A 233 -9.55 3.53 -5.16
N ALA A 234 -8.93 2.72 -6.03
CA ALA A 234 -7.91 1.74 -5.68
C ALA A 234 -6.57 2.36 -5.31
N MET A 235 -6.36 3.65 -5.63
CA MET A 235 -5.19 4.43 -5.24
C MET A 235 -5.59 5.89 -5.08
N PHE A 236 -5.40 6.47 -3.90
CA PHE A 236 -5.52 7.92 -3.73
C PHE A 236 -4.80 8.42 -2.49
N LEU A 237 -4.44 9.71 -2.53
CA LEU A 237 -3.82 10.41 -1.41
C LEU A 237 -4.79 11.45 -0.87
N ALA A 238 -4.76 11.67 0.45
CA ALA A 238 -5.50 12.76 1.05
C ALA A 238 -4.90 13.23 2.37
N LYS A 239 -5.08 14.51 2.70
CA LYS A 239 -4.92 14.97 4.09
C LYS A 239 -6.13 14.50 4.92
N PRO A 240 -5.96 14.28 6.23
CA PRO A 240 -7.10 14.01 7.11
C PRO A 240 -8.08 15.17 7.06
N GLN A 241 -9.38 14.87 7.14
CA GLN A 241 -10.48 15.85 7.15
C GLN A 241 -10.49 16.79 5.94
N ALA A 242 -9.96 16.37 4.79
CA ALA A 242 -10.09 17.14 3.55
C ALA A 242 -11.57 17.38 3.22
N ALA A 243 -11.94 18.62 2.92
CA ALA A 243 -13.33 19.00 2.67
C ALA A 243 -13.96 18.19 1.52
N PHE A 244 -13.17 17.87 0.48
CA PHE A 244 -13.59 16.99 -0.59
C PHE A 244 -13.98 15.58 -0.09
N LEU A 245 -13.19 14.96 0.80
CA LEU A 245 -13.50 13.63 1.33
C LEU A 245 -14.80 13.64 2.15
N LEU A 246 -15.03 14.69 2.93
CA LEU A 246 -16.27 14.85 3.70
C LEU A 246 -17.48 14.92 2.77
N ARG A 247 -17.41 15.70 1.69
CA ARG A 247 -18.48 15.75 0.67
C ARG A 247 -18.64 14.43 -0.07
N TRP A 248 -17.53 13.75 -0.38
CA TRP A 248 -17.57 12.46 -1.08
C TRP A 248 -18.26 11.40 -0.20
N TYR A 249 -17.91 11.33 1.09
CA TYR A 249 -18.62 10.46 2.03
C TYR A 249 -20.11 10.86 2.14
N ASP A 250 -20.43 12.15 2.25
CA ASP A 250 -21.82 12.63 2.32
C ASP A 250 -22.67 12.25 1.10
N ALA A 251 -22.05 12.14 -0.08
CA ALA A 251 -22.74 11.73 -1.30
C ALA A 251 -23.31 10.29 -1.23
N TYR A 252 -22.81 9.44 -0.31
CA TYR A 252 -23.40 8.11 -0.06
C TYR A 252 -24.81 8.19 0.55
N LYS A 253 -25.35 9.36 0.91
CA LYS A 253 -26.78 9.51 1.25
C LYS A 253 -27.73 9.08 0.13
N THR A 254 -27.25 9.03 -1.12
CA THR A 254 -28.00 8.52 -2.29
C THR A 254 -27.48 7.18 -2.77
N PHE A 255 -26.77 6.43 -1.92
CA PHE A 255 -26.13 5.16 -2.27
C PHE A 255 -27.13 4.14 -2.82
N ASN A 256 -26.71 3.43 -3.88
CA ASN A 256 -27.43 2.32 -4.46
C ASN A 256 -26.46 1.16 -4.71
N ASP A 257 -26.59 0.08 -3.93
CA ASP A 257 -25.69 -1.07 -3.97
C ASP A 257 -25.69 -1.80 -5.33
N SER A 258 -26.70 -1.57 -6.18
CA SER A 258 -26.71 -2.15 -7.54
C SER A 258 -25.73 -1.44 -8.50
N TRP A 259 -25.21 -0.26 -8.16
CA TRP A 259 -24.42 0.59 -9.06
C TRP A 259 -22.95 0.60 -8.68
N TRP A 260 -22.21 -0.37 -9.23
CA TRP A 260 -20.83 -0.68 -8.84
C TRP A 260 -19.86 0.52 -8.77
N MET A 261 -19.86 1.42 -9.76
CA MET A 261 -18.89 2.51 -9.87
C MET A 261 -19.42 3.88 -9.43
N GLN A 262 -20.71 3.98 -9.08
CA GLN A 262 -21.35 5.29 -8.97
C GLN A 262 -20.70 6.14 -7.88
N HIS A 263 -20.70 5.64 -6.63
CA HIS A 263 -20.17 6.37 -5.49
C HIS A 263 -18.66 6.16 -5.29
N SER A 264 -18.07 5.13 -5.88
CA SER A 264 -16.64 4.86 -5.79
C SER A 264 -15.82 5.55 -6.88
N GLY A 265 -16.43 5.95 -8.01
CA GLY A 265 -15.71 6.50 -9.17
C GLY A 265 -16.39 7.63 -9.94
N GLU A 266 -17.68 7.53 -10.26
CA GLU A 266 -18.36 8.47 -11.16
C GLU A 266 -18.71 9.79 -10.48
N ILE A 267 -19.43 9.73 -9.36
CA ILE A 267 -19.77 10.89 -8.52
C ILE A 267 -18.51 11.66 -8.09
N PRO A 268 -17.49 11.03 -7.46
CA PRO A 268 -16.29 11.75 -7.05
C PRO A 268 -15.53 12.37 -8.22
N TYR A 269 -15.59 11.78 -9.43
CA TYR A 269 -14.99 12.40 -10.61
C TYR A 269 -15.68 13.72 -10.97
N GLN A 270 -17.02 13.74 -11.03
CA GLN A 270 -17.77 14.97 -11.32
C GLN A 270 -17.56 16.05 -10.25
N MET A 271 -17.51 15.63 -8.98
CA MET A 271 -17.20 16.53 -7.87
C MET A 271 -15.78 17.11 -7.99
N ALA A 272 -14.80 16.30 -8.37
CA ALA A 272 -13.40 16.73 -8.51
C ALA A 272 -13.23 17.77 -9.64
N LEU A 273 -13.93 17.59 -10.77
CA LEU A 273 -13.96 18.58 -11.85
C LEU A 273 -14.49 19.94 -11.38
N SER A 274 -15.42 19.93 -10.41
CA SER A 274 -16.02 21.13 -9.83
C SER A 274 -15.24 21.67 -8.62
N SER A 275 -14.12 21.05 -8.22
CA SER A 275 -13.33 21.40 -7.04
C SER A 275 -11.81 21.40 -7.31
N PRO A 276 -11.31 22.10 -8.37
CA PRO A 276 -9.90 22.03 -8.77
C PRO A 276 -8.91 22.60 -7.74
N GLY A 277 -9.38 23.42 -6.79
CA GLY A 277 -8.56 23.92 -5.68
C GLY A 277 -8.38 22.92 -4.53
N GLU A 278 -9.21 21.87 -4.46
CA GLU A 278 -9.17 20.86 -3.41
C GLU A 278 -8.61 19.51 -3.90
N VAL A 279 -8.72 19.23 -5.21
CA VAL A 279 -8.38 17.93 -5.79
C VAL A 279 -7.41 18.07 -6.95
N LYS A 280 -6.29 17.35 -6.87
CA LYS A 280 -5.40 17.11 -8.02
C LYS A 280 -5.80 15.82 -8.72
N LEU A 281 -6.17 15.90 -10.00
CA LEU A 281 -6.42 14.74 -10.84
C LEU A 281 -5.14 14.31 -11.56
N VAL A 282 -4.83 13.02 -11.55
CA VAL A 282 -3.66 12.45 -12.22
C VAL A 282 -4.04 11.26 -13.11
N HIS A 283 -3.29 11.03 -14.19
CA HIS A 283 -3.54 9.94 -15.16
C HIS A 283 -2.55 8.76 -15.05
N THR A 284 -1.65 8.84 -14.07
CA THR A 284 -0.48 7.97 -13.93
C THR A 284 -0.63 6.90 -12.85
N PHE A 285 -1.81 6.74 -12.24
CA PHE A 285 -2.11 5.69 -11.24
C PHE A 285 -2.64 4.40 -11.86
N PHE A 286 -3.37 4.52 -12.96
CA PHE A 286 -4.19 3.45 -13.54
C PHE A 286 -3.92 3.26 -15.02
N SER A 287 -2.69 3.58 -15.47
CA SER A 287 -2.26 3.31 -16.83
C SER A 287 -1.38 2.06 -16.85
N PRO A 288 -1.59 1.09 -17.76
CA PRO A 288 -2.77 0.94 -18.59
C PRO A 288 -4.02 0.70 -17.73
N ASN A 289 -5.17 1.18 -18.19
CA ASN A 289 -6.44 1.04 -17.47
C ASN A 289 -7.09 -0.32 -17.71
N PHE A 290 -8.25 -0.55 -17.09
CA PHE A 290 -8.99 -1.82 -17.17
C PHE A 290 -9.14 -2.34 -18.62
N LYS A 291 -9.41 -1.48 -19.61
CA LYS A 291 -9.59 -1.92 -21.01
C LYS A 291 -8.30 -2.38 -21.68
N ASN A 292 -7.16 -1.87 -21.22
CA ASN A 292 -5.85 -2.11 -21.82
C ASN A 292 -4.93 -2.95 -20.91
N MET A 293 -5.48 -3.52 -19.83
CA MET A 293 -4.71 -4.22 -18.79
C MET A 293 -3.85 -5.37 -19.36
N THR A 294 -4.31 -6.02 -20.43
CA THR A 294 -3.62 -7.14 -21.09
C THR A 294 -2.20 -6.77 -21.53
N SER A 295 -1.94 -5.49 -21.82
CA SER A 295 -0.59 -5.02 -22.15
C SER A 295 0.44 -5.23 -21.04
N LEU A 296 0.02 -5.31 -19.76
CA LEU A 296 0.91 -5.66 -18.64
C LEU A 296 1.30 -7.13 -18.64
N TYR A 297 0.38 -7.99 -19.09
CA TYR A 297 0.40 -9.43 -18.90
C TYR A 297 0.90 -10.19 -20.12
N GLU A 298 0.59 -9.71 -21.32
CA GLU A 298 0.89 -10.38 -22.60
C GLU A 298 1.81 -9.53 -23.48
N GLY A 299 2.10 -8.28 -23.11
CA GLY A 299 2.85 -7.34 -23.93
C GLY A 299 3.98 -6.60 -23.21
N THR A 300 4.46 -5.55 -23.89
CA THR A 300 5.43 -4.57 -23.40
C THR A 300 4.78 -3.20 -23.37
N TYR A 301 4.49 -2.73 -22.16
CA TYR A 301 4.01 -1.40 -21.85
C TYR A 301 5.10 -0.60 -21.13
N ASP A 302 5.32 0.65 -21.54
CA ASP A 302 6.28 1.54 -20.87
C ASP A 302 5.64 2.18 -19.63
N TRP A 303 5.89 1.57 -18.48
CA TRP A 303 5.34 1.95 -17.19
C TRP A 303 6.18 2.99 -16.43
N ARG A 304 7.33 3.41 -16.96
CA ARG A 304 8.33 4.21 -16.23
C ARG A 304 7.85 5.61 -15.84
N SER A 305 6.87 6.15 -16.55
CA SER A 305 6.25 7.45 -16.26
C SER A 305 5.07 7.35 -15.28
N ASN A 306 4.67 6.14 -14.88
CA ASN A 306 3.55 5.94 -13.99
C ASN A 306 3.98 6.08 -12.52
N HIS A 307 3.08 6.65 -11.71
CA HIS A 307 3.18 6.65 -10.26
C HIS A 307 2.64 5.34 -9.67
N GLY A 308 1.72 4.69 -10.37
CA GLY A 308 1.17 3.41 -9.97
C GLY A 308 0.60 2.61 -11.13
N VAL A 309 0.29 1.36 -10.86
CA VAL A 309 -0.43 0.49 -11.80
C VAL A 309 -1.38 -0.42 -11.04
N HIS A 310 -2.60 -0.55 -11.56
CA HIS A 310 -3.60 -1.48 -11.04
C HIS A 310 -3.48 -2.82 -11.76
N LEU A 311 -3.39 -3.90 -11.00
CA LEU A 311 -3.20 -5.23 -11.58
C LEU A 311 -4.53 -5.79 -12.10
N TYR A 312 -5.68 -5.43 -11.53
CA TYR A 312 -6.96 -6.06 -11.87
C TYR A 312 -6.87 -7.59 -11.72
N TYR A 313 -6.33 -8.03 -10.58
CA TYR A 313 -5.85 -9.40 -10.42
C TYR A 313 -6.94 -10.45 -10.70
N ARG A 314 -8.20 -10.11 -10.38
CA ARG A 314 -9.38 -10.99 -10.53
C ARG A 314 -9.59 -11.49 -11.95
N PHE A 315 -9.11 -10.74 -12.94
CA PHE A 315 -9.22 -11.09 -14.35
C PHE A 315 -7.97 -11.78 -14.89
N ASN A 316 -6.92 -11.91 -14.08
CA ASN A 316 -5.58 -12.33 -14.47
C ASN A 316 -4.95 -13.33 -13.49
N THR A 317 -5.76 -14.08 -12.73
CA THR A 317 -5.30 -14.97 -11.65
C THR A 317 -4.23 -15.96 -12.11
N LYS A 318 -4.33 -16.45 -13.36
CA LYS A 318 -3.36 -17.35 -14.02
C LYS A 318 -1.89 -16.89 -13.92
N TYR A 319 -1.64 -15.58 -13.84
CA TYR A 319 -0.28 -15.03 -13.72
C TYR A 319 0.25 -15.02 -12.29
N PHE A 320 -0.65 -15.06 -11.30
CA PHE A 320 -0.33 -15.07 -9.87
C PHE A 320 -0.28 -16.49 -9.30
N GLU A 321 -0.94 -17.44 -9.96
CA GLU A 321 -0.89 -18.88 -9.66
C GLU A 321 0.45 -19.52 -10.09
N ARG A 322 1.09 -18.98 -11.14
CA ARG A 322 2.40 -19.44 -11.62
C ARG A 322 3.48 -18.91 -10.69
N ALA A 323 4.34 -19.81 -10.21
CA ALA A 323 5.41 -19.43 -9.30
C ALA A 323 6.32 -18.35 -9.92
N HIS A 324 6.50 -17.25 -9.18
CA HIS A 324 7.47 -16.17 -9.41
C HIS A 324 7.18 -15.23 -10.59
N ILE A 325 6.30 -14.25 -10.36
CA ILE A 325 5.97 -13.16 -11.32
C ILE A 325 7.24 -12.46 -11.84
N GLU A 326 8.22 -12.28 -10.98
CA GLU A 326 9.52 -11.66 -11.29
C GLU A 326 10.35 -12.44 -12.33
N LYS A 327 10.01 -13.70 -12.63
CA LYS A 327 10.67 -14.51 -13.65
C LYS A 327 10.02 -14.38 -15.03
N VAL A 328 8.80 -13.84 -15.10
CA VAL A 328 8.07 -13.71 -16.36
C VAL A 328 8.69 -12.60 -17.23
N ASN A 329 8.73 -12.82 -18.54
CA ASN A 329 9.31 -11.89 -19.52
C ASN A 329 8.21 -11.03 -20.16
N ASN A 330 7.55 -10.20 -19.34
CA ASN A 330 6.54 -9.21 -19.72
C ASN A 330 6.66 -7.97 -18.81
N SER A 331 5.84 -6.95 -19.05
CA SER A 331 5.82 -5.73 -18.22
C SER A 331 5.54 -6.01 -16.74
N LEU A 332 4.64 -6.92 -16.41
CA LEU A 332 4.40 -7.32 -15.02
C LEU A 332 5.68 -7.84 -14.35
N GLY A 333 6.43 -8.71 -15.03
CA GLY A 333 7.69 -9.23 -14.52
C GLY A 333 8.76 -8.12 -14.39
N GLU A 334 8.82 -7.18 -15.33
CA GLU A 334 9.72 -6.01 -15.23
C GLU A 334 9.41 -5.14 -14.02
N ILE A 335 8.13 -4.88 -13.76
CA ILE A 335 7.64 -4.13 -12.61
C ILE A 335 7.97 -4.87 -11.31
N ALA A 336 7.69 -6.17 -11.24
CA ALA A 336 8.00 -6.98 -10.08
C ALA A 336 9.51 -6.95 -9.75
N ARG A 337 10.37 -7.10 -10.76
CA ARG A 337 11.83 -6.98 -10.57
C ARG A 337 12.24 -5.57 -10.16
N HIS A 338 11.63 -4.53 -10.73
CA HIS A 338 11.92 -3.16 -10.35
C HIS A 338 11.64 -2.90 -8.86
N ILE A 339 10.50 -3.40 -8.36
CA ILE A 339 10.11 -3.29 -6.95
C ILE A 339 11.06 -4.11 -6.06
N LEU A 340 11.23 -5.40 -6.38
CA LEU A 340 11.92 -6.36 -5.52
C LEU A 340 13.45 -6.20 -5.56
N PHE A 341 14.01 -5.89 -6.73
CA PHE A 341 15.45 -5.94 -6.99
C PHE A 341 16.05 -4.57 -7.32
N GLY A 342 15.23 -3.52 -7.42
CA GLY A 342 15.70 -2.19 -7.83
C GLY A 342 16.10 -2.09 -9.30
N SER A 343 15.87 -3.14 -10.09
CA SER A 343 16.23 -3.24 -11.50
C SER A 343 15.15 -3.97 -12.28
N SER A 344 14.81 -3.49 -13.47
CA SER A 344 13.87 -4.19 -14.36
C SER A 344 14.51 -5.39 -15.07
N ARG A 345 15.85 -5.50 -15.03
CA ARG A 345 16.61 -6.58 -15.69
C ARG A 345 16.40 -7.89 -14.95
N ARG A 346 16.36 -8.98 -15.70
CA ARG A 346 16.36 -10.33 -15.13
C ARG A 346 17.64 -10.56 -14.35
N CYS A 347 17.50 -11.25 -13.23
CA CYS A 347 18.64 -11.77 -12.49
C CYS A 347 19.44 -12.70 -13.42
N LEU A 348 20.75 -12.50 -13.48
CA LEU A 348 21.65 -13.45 -14.12
C LEU A 348 21.71 -14.67 -13.19
N THR A 349 21.27 -15.81 -13.69
CA THR A 349 21.34 -17.11 -12.98
C THR A 349 22.75 -17.65 -12.97
#